data_AF-A0A955GLE8-F1
#
_entry.id   AF-A0A955GLE8-F1
#
_cell.length_a   1.000
_cell.length_b   1.000
_cell.length_c   1.000
_cell.angle_alpha   90.00
_cell.angle_beta   90.00
_cell.angle_gamma   90.00
#
_symmetry.space_group_name_H-M   'P 1'
#
loop_
_entity.id
_entity.type
_entity.pdbx_description
1 polymer ?
#
loop_
_entity_poly.entity_id
_entity_poly.type
_entity_poly.pdbx_seq_one_letter_code
_entity_poly.pdbx_strand_id
1 'polypeptide(L)'
;MNEIICPHCKKAFKIDEAGYADILSQVRTAEFDKALNERLEMAEKEKESAVKLAEAKTKNELQATLAQKEAELEKMKAQRDADIRLLKTKIDAAETEKKLALSDAVNKLEKERDLLANELKSKDTEQKLLESSLKEKYEIELKSKDEAIAFYKDMKAKLSTKMVGETLEQHCEIEFNRLRATAFQNAYFEKDNDARSGSKGDYIYREKDKEGNEVISIMFEMKNEGD
;
A
#
# COMPACT_ATOMS: atom_id res chain seq x y z
N MET A 1 38.75 -64.00 -103.77
CA MET A 1 37.64 -64.66 -104.48
C MET A 1 36.76 -65.36 -103.45
N ASN A 2 35.55 -64.86 -103.21
CA ASN A 2 34.60 -65.47 -102.29
C ASN A 2 33.55 -66.24 -103.11
N GLU A 3 33.37 -67.53 -102.85
CA GLU A 3 32.33 -68.36 -103.49
C GLU A 3 31.03 -68.28 -102.66
N ILE A 4 29.92 -67.89 -103.29
CA ILE A 4 28.60 -67.83 -102.65
C ILE A 4 27.77 -69.01 -103.16
N ILE A 5 27.19 -69.76 -102.22
CA ILE A 5 26.36 -70.94 -102.51
C ILE A 5 24.90 -70.56 -102.33
N CYS A 6 24.08 -70.75 -103.37
CA CYS A 6 22.65 -70.49 -103.28
C CYS A 6 21.98 -71.38 -102.22
N PRO A 7 21.28 -70.82 -101.23
CA PRO A 7 20.53 -71.61 -100.26
C PRO A 7 19.38 -72.42 -100.90
N HIS A 8 18.87 -71.96 -102.04
CA HIS A 8 17.68 -72.51 -102.69
C HIS A 8 17.99 -73.60 -103.74
N CYS A 9 19.07 -73.45 -104.52
CA CYS A 9 19.41 -74.43 -105.57
C CYS A 9 20.81 -75.07 -105.44
N LYS A 10 21.56 -74.75 -104.37
CA LYS A 10 22.87 -75.32 -104.01
C LYS A 10 23.97 -75.29 -105.09
N LYS A 11 23.80 -74.52 -106.16
CA LYS A 11 24.85 -74.26 -107.15
C LYS A 11 25.80 -73.19 -106.60
N ALA A 12 27.11 -73.44 -106.75
CA ALA A 12 28.17 -72.50 -106.40
C ALA A 12 28.43 -71.58 -107.60
N PHE A 13 28.32 -70.26 -107.40
CA PHE A 13 28.65 -69.28 -108.43
C PHE A 13 29.82 -68.42 -107.95
N LYS A 14 30.76 -68.19 -108.87
CA LYS A 14 31.98 -67.42 -108.62
C LYS A 14 31.70 -65.96 -108.97
N ILE A 15 31.77 -65.10 -107.97
CA ILE A 15 31.69 -63.65 -108.16
C ILE A 15 33.13 -63.14 -108.27
N ASP A 16 33.45 -62.51 -109.39
CA ASP A 16 34.69 -61.78 -109.60
C ASP A 16 34.62 -60.39 -108.95
N GLU A 17 35.77 -59.73 -108.75
CA GLU A 17 35.79 -58.39 -108.13
C GLU A 17 34.97 -57.36 -108.92
N ALA A 18 34.84 -57.55 -110.25
CA ALA A 18 34.01 -56.73 -111.12
C ALA A 18 32.49 -56.96 -110.90
N GLY A 19 32.04 -58.21 -110.84
CA GLY A 19 30.63 -58.55 -110.56
C GLY A 19 30.21 -58.20 -109.13
N TYR A 20 31.13 -58.26 -108.16
CA TYR A 20 30.87 -57.75 -106.81
C TYR A 20 30.71 -56.22 -106.80
N ALA A 21 31.55 -55.50 -107.57
CA ALA A 21 31.45 -54.05 -107.72
C ALA A 21 30.15 -53.63 -108.43
N ASP A 22 29.67 -54.40 -109.41
CA ASP A 22 28.39 -54.16 -110.09
C ASP A 22 27.17 -54.40 -109.18
N ILE A 23 27.21 -55.42 -108.33
CA ILE A 23 26.15 -55.63 -107.32
C ILE A 23 26.19 -54.51 -106.27
N LEU A 24 27.39 -54.06 -105.88
CA LEU A 24 27.56 -52.92 -104.98
C LEU A 24 27.06 -51.61 -105.61
N SER A 25 27.30 -51.38 -106.90
CA SER A 25 26.85 -50.16 -107.59
C SER A 25 25.34 -50.14 -107.82
N GLN A 26 24.70 -51.31 -108.01
CA GLN A 26 23.24 -51.44 -108.05
C GLN A 26 22.56 -51.16 -106.70
N VAL A 27 23.24 -51.42 -105.58
CA VAL A 27 22.70 -51.23 -104.23
C VAL A 27 23.07 -49.86 -103.64
N ARG A 28 24.25 -49.32 -103.96
CA ARG A 28 24.71 -47.96 -103.61
C ARG A 28 24.69 -47.06 -104.84
N THR A 29 23.48 -46.80 -105.32
CA THR A 29 23.25 -45.77 -106.32
C THR A 29 23.12 -44.40 -105.64
N ALA A 30 23.35 -43.32 -106.38
CA ALA A 30 23.14 -41.96 -105.89
C ALA A 30 21.69 -41.71 -105.39
N GLU A 31 20.71 -42.45 -105.93
CA GLU A 31 19.31 -42.41 -105.50
C GLU A 31 19.12 -43.04 -104.10
N PHE A 32 19.84 -44.13 -103.79
CA PHE A 32 19.82 -44.75 -102.47
C PHE A 32 20.43 -43.84 -101.40
N ASP A 33 21.59 -43.24 -101.69
CA ASP A 33 22.24 -42.30 -100.76
C ASP A 33 21.39 -41.05 -100.53
N LYS A 34 20.70 -40.57 -101.57
CA LYS A 34 19.73 -39.46 -101.45
C LYS A 34 18.55 -39.84 -100.56
N ALA A 35 17.94 -41.01 -100.77
CA ALA A 35 16.84 -41.49 -99.94
C ALA A 35 17.26 -41.76 -98.49
N LEU A 36 18.48 -42.26 -98.27
CA LEU A 36 19.05 -42.45 -96.93
C LEU A 36 19.24 -41.11 -96.21
N ASN A 37 19.82 -40.12 -96.89
CA ASN A 37 20.00 -38.78 -96.35
C ASN A 37 18.66 -38.09 -96.07
N GLU A 38 17.67 -38.18 -96.95
CA GLU A 38 16.32 -37.66 -96.71
C GLU A 38 15.68 -38.30 -95.47
N ARG A 39 15.87 -39.61 -95.28
CA ARG A 39 15.34 -40.33 -94.12
C ARG A 39 16.07 -39.99 -92.82
N LEU A 40 17.38 -39.78 -92.87
CA LEU A 40 18.17 -39.29 -91.74
C LEU A 40 17.76 -37.86 -91.37
N GLU A 41 17.57 -36.98 -92.35
CA GLU A 41 17.12 -35.60 -92.13
C GLU A 41 15.70 -35.55 -91.55
N MET A 42 14.79 -36.43 -92.02
CA MET A 42 13.47 -36.59 -91.40
C MET A 42 13.57 -37.09 -89.96
N ALA A 43 14.40 -38.11 -89.68
CA ALA A 43 14.60 -38.62 -88.34
C ALA A 43 15.23 -37.59 -87.39
N GLU A 44 16.16 -36.76 -87.88
CA GLU A 44 16.73 -35.64 -87.12
C GLU A 44 15.67 -34.58 -86.82
N LYS A 45 14.86 -34.19 -87.80
CA LYS A 45 13.74 -33.24 -87.60
C LYS A 45 12.70 -33.77 -86.62
N GLU A 46 12.34 -35.05 -86.72
CA GLU A 46 11.42 -35.70 -85.78
C GLU A 46 12.00 -35.72 -84.37
N LYS A 47 13.27 -36.10 -84.19
CA LYS A 47 13.95 -36.07 -82.90
C LYS A 47 13.99 -34.66 -82.32
N GLU A 48 14.34 -33.66 -83.12
CA GLU A 48 14.39 -32.27 -82.67
C GLU A 48 12.99 -31.77 -82.27
N SER A 49 11.96 -32.14 -83.04
CA SER A 49 10.56 -31.82 -82.71
C SER A 49 10.11 -32.50 -81.40
N ALA A 50 10.52 -33.74 -81.17
CA ALA A 50 10.19 -34.50 -79.96
C ALA A 50 10.87 -33.89 -78.73
N VAL A 51 12.13 -33.45 -78.86
CA VAL A 51 12.85 -32.73 -77.79
C VAL A 51 12.17 -31.39 -77.49
N LYS A 52 11.86 -30.59 -78.52
CA LYS A 52 11.13 -29.31 -78.36
C LYS A 52 9.77 -29.51 -77.70
N LEU A 53 9.04 -30.57 -78.05
CA LEU A 53 7.77 -30.89 -77.43
C LEU A 53 7.93 -31.31 -75.96
N ALA A 54 8.96 -32.11 -75.65
CA ALA A 54 9.28 -32.49 -74.28
C ALA A 54 9.67 -31.27 -73.44
N GLU A 55 10.53 -30.39 -73.94
CA GLU A 55 10.90 -29.13 -73.28
C GLU A 55 9.71 -28.21 -73.07
N ALA A 56 8.81 -28.10 -74.04
CA ALA A 56 7.58 -27.30 -73.90
C ALA A 56 6.65 -27.88 -72.82
N LYS A 57 6.51 -29.21 -72.77
CA LYS A 57 5.71 -29.89 -71.74
C LYS A 57 6.30 -29.68 -70.35
N THR A 58 7.60 -29.91 -70.17
CA THR A 58 8.25 -29.72 -68.86
C THR A 58 8.21 -28.26 -68.43
N LYS A 59 8.40 -27.31 -69.34
CA LYS A 59 8.25 -25.88 -69.06
C LYS A 59 6.84 -25.53 -68.59
N ASN A 60 5.80 -26.06 -69.25
CA ASN A 60 4.42 -25.83 -68.85
C ASN A 60 4.10 -26.43 -67.48
N GLU A 61 4.58 -27.66 -67.20
CA GLU A 61 4.42 -28.30 -65.89
C GLU A 61 5.13 -27.51 -64.78
N LEU A 62 6.35 -27.02 -65.05
CA LEU A 62 7.09 -26.15 -64.14
C LEU A 62 6.35 -24.82 -63.91
N GLN A 63 5.78 -24.23 -64.95
CA GLN A 63 5.01 -22.99 -64.82
C GLN A 63 3.73 -23.20 -64.01
N ALA A 64 3.03 -24.31 -64.22
CA ALA A 64 1.84 -24.67 -63.46
C ALA A 64 2.15 -24.93 -61.97
N THR A 65 3.23 -25.65 -61.70
CA THR A 65 3.67 -25.92 -60.31
C THR A 65 4.15 -24.65 -59.61
N LEU A 66 4.87 -23.76 -60.31
CA LEU A 66 5.24 -22.44 -59.78
C LEU A 66 4.00 -21.60 -59.45
N ALA A 67 3.05 -21.51 -60.38
CA ALA A 67 1.81 -20.77 -60.15
C ALA A 67 1.02 -21.32 -58.96
N GLN A 68 0.95 -22.65 -58.80
CA GLN A 68 0.31 -23.28 -57.65
C GLN A 68 1.05 -22.95 -56.35
N LYS A 69 2.38 -22.98 -56.34
CA LYS A 69 3.20 -22.66 -55.16
C LYS A 69 3.11 -21.20 -54.78
N GLU A 70 3.08 -20.29 -55.75
CA GLU A 70 2.86 -18.86 -55.52
C GLU A 70 1.47 -18.61 -54.91
N ALA A 71 0.43 -19.27 -55.41
CA ALA A 71 -0.92 -19.16 -54.85
C ALA A 71 -1.00 -19.71 -53.41
N GLU A 72 -0.35 -20.85 -53.13
CA GLU A 72 -0.24 -21.40 -51.76
C GLU A 72 0.51 -20.44 -50.83
N LEU A 73 1.62 -19.85 -51.29
CA LEU A 73 2.39 -18.88 -50.51
C LEU A 73 1.58 -17.63 -50.19
N GLU A 74 0.87 -17.06 -51.15
CA GLU A 74 0.03 -15.89 -50.92
C GLU A 74 -1.13 -16.20 -49.97
N LYS A 75 -1.75 -17.38 -50.08
CA LYS A 75 -2.77 -17.83 -49.13
C LYS A 75 -2.21 -17.97 -47.71
N MET A 76 -1.02 -18.56 -47.57
CA MET A 76 -0.36 -18.72 -46.27
C MET A 76 0.06 -17.38 -45.66
N LYS A 77 0.53 -16.43 -46.46
CA LYS A 77 0.82 -15.05 -46.01
C LYS A 77 -0.44 -14.34 -45.53
N ALA A 78 -1.52 -14.39 -46.33
CA ALA A 78 -2.80 -13.79 -45.96
C ALA A 78 -3.35 -14.37 -44.65
N GLN A 79 -3.26 -15.69 -44.46
CA GLN A 79 -3.65 -16.33 -43.21
C GLN A 79 -2.79 -15.86 -42.03
N ARG A 80 -1.46 -15.84 -42.19
CA ARG A 80 -0.55 -15.33 -41.14
C ARG A 80 -0.84 -13.89 -40.78
N ASP A 81 -1.09 -13.02 -41.76
CA ASP A 81 -1.41 -11.62 -41.51
C ASP A 81 -2.75 -11.47 -40.78
N ALA A 82 -3.75 -12.30 -41.11
CA ALA A 82 -5.01 -12.36 -40.37
C ALA A 82 -4.81 -12.82 -38.93
N ASP A 83 -4.03 -13.88 -38.70
CA ASP A 83 -3.73 -14.41 -37.38
C ASP A 83 -2.94 -13.37 -36.54
N ILE A 84 -1.96 -12.70 -37.13
CA ILE A 84 -1.19 -11.63 -36.47
C ILE A 84 -2.12 -10.47 -36.07
N ARG A 85 -3.04 -10.06 -36.94
CA ARG A 85 -4.02 -9.00 -36.61
C ARG A 85 -4.91 -9.44 -35.45
N LEU A 86 -5.41 -10.67 -35.48
CA LEU A 86 -6.29 -11.21 -34.44
C LEU A 86 -5.56 -11.38 -33.09
N LEU A 87 -4.29 -11.78 -33.12
CA LEU A 87 -3.47 -11.86 -31.91
C LEU A 87 -3.18 -10.48 -31.33
N LYS A 88 -2.88 -9.49 -32.18
CA LYS A 88 -2.69 -8.09 -31.73
C LYS A 88 -3.94 -7.54 -31.05
N THR A 89 -5.13 -7.70 -31.66
CA THR A 89 -6.37 -7.22 -31.05
C THR A 89 -6.68 -7.92 -29.73
N LYS A 90 -6.39 -9.21 -29.61
CA LYS A 90 -6.53 -9.95 -28.33
C LYS A 90 -5.56 -9.45 -27.27
N ILE A 91 -4.31 -9.16 -27.63
CA ILE A 91 -3.31 -8.62 -26.71
C ILE A 91 -3.75 -7.23 -26.25
N ASP A 92 -4.15 -6.34 -27.16
CA ASP A 92 -4.61 -4.98 -26.81
C ASP A 92 -5.85 -5.03 -25.90
N ALA A 93 -6.80 -5.93 -26.18
CA ALA A 93 -7.97 -6.15 -25.33
C ALA A 93 -7.57 -6.65 -23.92
N ALA A 94 -6.67 -7.63 -23.83
CA ALA A 94 -6.21 -8.15 -22.54
C ALA A 94 -5.40 -7.10 -21.75
N GLU A 95 -4.59 -6.28 -22.42
CA GLU A 95 -3.85 -5.19 -21.79
C GLU A 95 -4.78 -4.09 -21.26
N THR A 96 -5.81 -3.73 -22.02
CA THR A 96 -6.80 -2.73 -21.59
C THR A 96 -7.64 -3.23 -20.42
N GLU A 97 -8.09 -4.49 -20.46
CA GLU A 97 -8.82 -5.13 -19.35
C GLU A 97 -7.95 -5.19 -18.08
N LYS A 98 -6.67 -5.57 -18.22
CA LYS A 98 -5.72 -5.58 -17.09
C LYS A 98 -5.48 -4.18 -16.52
N LYS A 99 -5.33 -3.15 -17.37
CA LYS A 99 -5.20 -1.76 -16.92
C LYS A 99 -6.43 -1.28 -16.18
N LEU A 100 -7.63 -1.61 -16.66
CA LEU A 100 -8.89 -1.26 -16.02
C LEU A 100 -9.03 -1.95 -14.66
N ALA A 101 -8.79 -3.26 -14.60
CA ALA A 101 -8.83 -4.02 -13.36
C ALA A 101 -7.82 -3.49 -12.32
N LEU A 102 -6.60 -3.14 -12.74
CA LEU A 102 -5.60 -2.52 -11.88
C LEU A 102 -6.04 -1.14 -11.40
N SER A 103 -6.56 -0.30 -12.30
CA SER A 103 -7.06 1.04 -11.92
C SER A 103 -8.21 0.95 -10.92
N ASP A 104 -9.15 0.03 -11.11
CA ASP A 104 -10.28 -0.17 -10.21
C ASP A 104 -9.82 -0.68 -8.84
N ALA A 105 -8.86 -1.61 -8.80
CA ALA A 105 -8.27 -2.09 -7.56
C ALA A 105 -7.54 -0.98 -6.80
N VAL A 106 -6.71 -0.19 -7.50
CA VAL A 106 -5.98 0.94 -6.91
C VAL A 106 -6.96 2.01 -6.41
N ASN A 107 -7.97 2.38 -7.19
CA ASN A 107 -8.97 3.36 -6.80
C ASN A 107 -9.75 2.94 -5.55
N LYS A 108 -10.07 1.64 -5.41
CA LYS A 108 -10.72 1.12 -4.20
C LYS A 108 -9.80 1.23 -2.98
N LEU A 109 -8.54 0.79 -3.12
CA LEU A 109 -7.55 0.88 -2.05
C LEU A 109 -7.23 2.33 -1.65
N GLU A 110 -7.16 3.26 -2.61
CA GLU A 110 -6.95 4.68 -2.32
C GLU A 110 -8.12 5.27 -1.53
N LYS A 111 -9.37 4.94 -1.90
CA LYS A 111 -10.55 5.37 -1.14
C LYS A 111 -10.56 4.80 0.27
N GLU A 112 -10.27 3.52 0.44
CA GLU A 112 -10.19 2.88 1.76
C GLU A 112 -9.07 3.51 2.61
N ARG A 113 -7.90 3.74 2.02
CA ARG A 113 -6.78 4.43 2.68
C ARG A 113 -7.19 5.83 3.14
N ASP A 114 -7.82 6.61 2.27
CA ASP A 114 -8.20 7.99 2.57
C ASP A 114 -9.30 8.06 3.64
N LEU A 115 -10.26 7.14 3.61
CA LEU A 115 -11.25 6.98 4.67
C LEU A 115 -10.59 6.66 6.01
N LEU A 116 -9.74 5.63 6.06
CA LEU A 116 -9.03 5.25 7.27
C LEU A 116 -8.12 6.36 7.79
N ALA A 117 -7.42 7.07 6.92
CA ALA A 117 -6.57 8.20 7.29
C ALA A 117 -7.38 9.35 7.92
N ASN A 118 -8.56 9.62 7.39
CA ASN A 118 -9.47 10.64 7.95
C ASN A 118 -10.08 10.19 9.27
N GLU A 119 -10.51 8.93 9.39
CA GLU A 119 -11.01 8.37 10.66
C GLU A 119 -9.94 8.41 11.75
N LEU A 120 -8.70 8.05 11.40
CA LEU A 120 -7.58 8.05 12.35
C LEU A 120 -7.23 9.47 12.81
N LYS A 121 -7.24 10.46 11.90
CA LYS A 121 -7.11 11.87 12.27
C LYS A 121 -8.24 12.33 13.18
N SER A 122 -9.49 11.98 12.85
CA SER A 122 -10.64 12.33 13.68
C SER A 122 -10.52 11.74 15.08
N LYS A 123 -10.12 10.47 15.20
CA LYS A 123 -9.92 9.79 16.47
C LYS A 123 -8.77 10.40 17.28
N ASP A 124 -7.65 10.76 16.64
CA ASP A 124 -6.54 11.46 17.29
C ASP A 124 -6.98 12.83 17.83
N THR A 125 -7.77 13.59 17.06
CA THR A 125 -8.31 14.88 17.54
C THR A 125 -9.32 14.71 18.69
N GLU A 126 -10.20 13.71 18.61
CA GLU A 126 -11.17 13.38 19.66
C GLU A 126 -10.44 12.98 20.96
N GLN A 127 -9.40 12.15 20.83
CA GLN A 127 -8.58 11.71 21.97
C GLN A 127 -7.84 12.89 22.62
N LYS A 128 -7.23 13.77 21.82
CA LYS A 128 -6.56 14.99 22.33
C LYS A 128 -7.53 15.92 23.04
N LEU A 129 -8.73 16.10 22.50
CA LEU A 129 -9.77 16.92 23.12
C LEU A 129 -10.24 16.31 24.45
N LEU A 130 -10.44 14.99 24.48
CA LEU A 130 -10.80 14.28 25.69
C LEU A 130 -9.71 14.37 26.76
N GLU A 131 -8.45 14.18 26.38
CA GLU A 131 -7.31 14.31 27.28
C GLU A 131 -7.21 15.73 27.86
N SER A 132 -7.36 16.76 27.01
CA SER A 132 -7.36 18.15 27.45
C SER A 132 -8.52 18.44 28.41
N SER A 133 -9.73 17.97 28.09
CA SER A 133 -10.92 18.17 28.93
C SER A 133 -10.78 17.47 30.28
N LEU A 134 -10.22 16.26 30.30
CA LEU A 134 -9.95 15.53 31.54
C LEU A 134 -8.89 16.24 32.39
N LYS A 135 -7.79 16.71 31.78
CA LYS A 135 -6.76 17.48 32.48
C LYS A 135 -7.35 18.74 33.10
N GLU A 136 -8.11 19.52 32.35
CA GLU A 136 -8.75 20.73 32.84
C GLU A 136 -9.74 20.44 33.99
N LYS A 137 -10.58 19.41 33.87
CA LYS A 137 -11.50 18.99 34.94
C LYS A 137 -10.75 18.64 36.23
N TYR A 138 -9.70 17.82 36.14
CA TYR A 138 -8.91 17.45 37.31
C TYR A 138 -8.13 18.62 37.88
N GLU A 139 -7.64 19.54 37.05
CA GLU A 139 -6.95 20.74 37.51
C GLU A 139 -7.90 21.66 38.30
N ILE A 140 -9.14 21.84 37.83
CA ILE A 140 -10.18 22.58 38.55
C ILE A 140 -10.56 21.88 39.86
N GLU A 141 -10.75 20.56 39.83
CA GLU A 141 -11.10 19.80 41.05
C GLU A 141 -9.99 19.86 42.09
N LEU A 142 -8.72 19.76 41.67
CA LEU A 142 -7.57 19.88 42.56
C LEU A 142 -7.49 21.30 43.17
N LYS A 143 -7.63 22.35 42.35
CA LYS A 143 -7.66 23.74 42.86
C LYS A 143 -8.77 23.94 43.88
N SER A 144 -9.99 23.45 43.60
CA SER A 144 -11.11 23.54 44.53
C SER A 144 -10.86 22.78 45.84
N LYS A 145 -10.23 21.61 45.78
CA LYS A 145 -9.83 20.85 46.98
C LYS A 145 -8.74 21.56 47.77
N ASP A 146 -7.75 22.13 47.11
CA ASP A 146 -6.67 22.89 47.75
C ASP A 146 -7.22 24.14 48.45
N GLU A 147 -8.14 24.87 47.80
CA GLU A 147 -8.86 26.00 48.40
C GLU A 147 -9.67 25.58 49.63
N ALA A 148 -10.41 24.46 49.54
CA ALA A 148 -11.16 23.93 50.68
C ALA A 148 -10.23 23.51 51.83
N ILE A 149 -9.10 22.84 51.53
CA ILE A 149 -8.10 22.47 52.53
C ILE A 149 -7.52 23.72 53.19
N ALA A 150 -7.20 24.77 52.42
CA ALA A 150 -6.70 26.04 52.96
C ALA A 150 -7.73 26.70 53.88
N PHE A 151 -9.00 26.75 53.47
CA PHE A 151 -10.10 27.25 54.29
C PHE A 151 -10.25 26.48 55.61
N TYR A 152 -10.28 25.14 55.56
CA TYR A 152 -10.41 24.33 56.77
C TYR A 152 -9.18 24.43 57.69
N LYS A 153 -7.98 24.58 57.12
CA LYS A 153 -6.77 24.83 57.91
C LYS A 153 -6.84 26.17 58.64
N ASP A 154 -7.26 27.24 57.96
CA ASP A 154 -7.45 28.57 58.55
C ASP A 154 -8.56 28.55 59.63
N MET A 155 -9.71 27.93 59.33
CA MET A 155 -10.81 27.78 60.28
C MET A 155 -10.38 26.99 61.52
N LYS A 156 -9.64 25.88 61.34
CA LYS A 156 -9.10 25.09 62.46
C LYS A 156 -8.13 25.91 63.29
N ALA A 157 -7.25 26.69 62.67
CA ALA A 157 -6.31 27.56 63.39
C ALA A 157 -7.04 28.60 64.24
N LYS A 158 -8.02 29.31 63.66
CA LYS A 158 -8.84 30.32 64.37
C LYS A 158 -9.69 29.74 65.50
N LEU A 159 -10.30 28.57 65.29
CA LEU A 159 -11.06 27.89 66.34
C LEU A 159 -10.13 27.39 67.44
N SER A 160 -8.93 26.90 67.09
CA SER A 160 -7.94 26.46 68.08
C SER A 160 -7.46 27.62 68.94
N THR A 161 -7.16 28.79 68.37
CA THR A 161 -6.74 29.96 69.16
C THR A 161 -7.85 30.44 70.09
N LYS A 162 -9.09 30.54 69.58
CA LYS A 162 -10.25 30.93 70.38
C LYS A 162 -10.57 29.94 71.51
N MET A 163 -10.62 28.64 71.20
CA MET A 163 -10.89 27.61 72.19
C MET A 163 -9.81 27.58 73.28
N VAL A 164 -8.53 27.72 72.92
CA VAL A 164 -7.44 27.76 73.91
C VAL A 164 -7.59 28.97 74.81
N GLY A 165 -7.94 30.15 74.27
CA GLY A 165 -8.21 31.36 75.06
C GLY A 165 -9.36 31.15 76.04
N GLU A 166 -10.51 30.66 75.57
CA GLU A 166 -11.67 30.38 76.42
C GLU A 166 -11.36 29.34 77.51
N THR A 167 -10.54 28.32 77.22
CA THR A 167 -10.10 27.35 78.24
C THR A 167 -9.12 27.93 79.25
N LEU A 168 -8.22 28.83 78.83
CA LEU A 168 -7.26 29.50 79.72
C LEU A 168 -8.00 30.41 80.70
N GLU A 169 -8.98 31.17 80.21
CA GLU A 169 -9.85 32.01 81.03
C GLU A 169 -10.57 31.21 82.11
N GLN A 170 -11.23 30.11 81.72
CA GLN A 170 -11.91 29.23 82.66
C GLN A 170 -10.95 28.60 83.67
N HIS A 171 -9.76 28.16 83.23
CA HIS A 171 -8.76 27.59 84.12
C HIS A 171 -8.31 28.59 85.18
N CYS A 172 -7.97 29.83 84.77
CA CYS A 172 -7.58 30.89 85.69
C CYS A 172 -8.69 31.24 86.68
N GLU A 173 -9.94 31.32 86.22
CA GLU A 173 -11.11 31.57 87.07
C GLU A 173 -11.32 30.44 88.11
N ILE A 174 -11.20 29.18 87.70
CA ILE A 174 -11.36 28.01 88.57
C ILE A 174 -10.25 27.95 89.62
N GLU A 175 -8.98 28.08 89.22
CA GLU A 175 -7.85 28.02 90.14
C GLU A 175 -7.86 29.18 91.14
N PHE A 176 -8.25 30.38 90.70
CA PHE A 176 -8.45 31.49 91.63
C PHE A 176 -9.54 31.17 92.65
N ASN A 177 -10.73 30.75 92.21
CA ASN A 177 -11.84 30.43 93.11
C ASN A 177 -11.53 29.29 94.08
N ARG A 178 -10.69 28.33 93.67
CA ARG A 178 -10.20 27.25 94.53
C ARG A 178 -9.37 27.76 95.70
N LEU A 179 -8.48 28.74 95.47
CA LEU A 179 -7.62 29.33 96.51
C LEU A 179 -8.28 30.52 97.23
N ARG A 180 -9.33 31.12 96.64
CA ARG A 180 -10.02 32.32 97.13
C ARG A 180 -10.48 32.18 98.58
N ALA A 181 -11.13 31.08 98.92
CA ALA A 181 -11.67 30.85 100.27
C ALA A 181 -10.59 30.77 101.36
N THR A 182 -9.38 30.33 101.01
CA THR A 182 -8.28 30.10 101.96
C THR A 182 -7.29 31.26 102.03
N ALA A 183 -7.03 31.94 100.91
CA ALA A 183 -5.96 32.93 100.81
C ALA A 183 -6.46 34.36 100.49
N PHE A 184 -7.64 34.51 99.87
CA PHE A 184 -8.11 35.80 99.35
C PHE A 184 -9.62 36.00 99.62
N GLN A 185 -10.00 36.03 100.89
CA GLN A 185 -11.41 36.00 101.32
C GLN A 185 -12.24 37.20 100.83
N ASN A 186 -11.61 38.37 100.67
CA ASN A 186 -12.26 39.61 100.24
C ASN A 186 -11.91 40.00 98.80
N ALA A 187 -11.30 39.09 98.04
CA ALA A 187 -10.96 39.35 96.65
C ALA A 187 -11.88 38.59 95.70
N TYR A 188 -12.07 39.15 94.51
CA TYR A 188 -12.75 38.50 93.40
C TYR A 188 -11.94 38.65 92.13
N PHE A 189 -12.09 37.66 91.25
CA PHE A 189 -11.46 37.60 89.95
C PHE A 189 -12.54 37.22 88.96
N GLU A 190 -12.91 38.15 88.09
CA GLU A 190 -13.99 37.98 87.14
C GLU A 190 -13.68 38.70 85.84
N LYS A 191 -14.49 38.44 84.80
CA LYS A 191 -14.38 39.15 83.53
C LYS A 191 -14.59 40.63 83.74
N ASP A 192 -13.61 41.43 83.30
CA ASP A 192 -13.76 42.87 83.33
C ASP A 192 -14.86 43.26 82.33
N ASN A 193 -15.95 43.87 82.80
CA ASN A 193 -17.06 44.32 81.94
C ASN A 193 -17.26 45.83 82.02
N ASP A 194 -16.37 46.57 82.70
CA ASP A 194 -16.51 48.01 82.93
C ASP A 194 -15.56 48.81 82.03
N ALA A 195 -16.10 49.39 80.94
CA ALA A 195 -15.31 50.13 79.94
C ALA A 195 -15.24 51.66 80.20
N ARG A 196 -15.64 52.14 81.38
CA ARG A 196 -15.84 53.59 81.65
C ARG A 196 -14.56 54.44 81.55
N SER A 197 -13.36 53.86 81.62
CA SER A 197 -12.07 54.58 81.57
C SER A 197 -11.31 54.44 80.24
N GLY A 198 -11.89 53.78 79.22
CA GLY A 198 -11.33 53.70 77.87
C GLY A 198 -10.41 52.50 77.58
N SER A 199 -10.02 51.71 78.58
CA SER A 199 -9.33 50.42 78.41
C SER A 199 -10.03 49.31 79.20
N LYS A 200 -10.32 48.19 78.54
CA LYS A 200 -10.98 47.00 79.12
C LYS A 200 -9.99 45.84 79.11
N GLY A 201 -9.79 45.17 80.25
CA GLY A 201 -9.03 43.91 80.32
C GLY A 201 -9.89 42.69 80.04
N ASP A 202 -9.31 41.49 80.03
CA ASP A 202 -10.08 40.24 79.93
C ASP A 202 -10.63 39.85 81.30
N TYR A 203 -9.80 39.93 82.34
CA TYR A 203 -10.17 39.70 83.73
C TYR A 203 -9.64 40.81 84.63
N ILE A 204 -10.31 41.04 85.74
CA ILE A 204 -9.89 41.97 86.77
C ILE A 204 -9.87 41.28 88.12
N TYR A 205 -8.73 41.38 88.80
CA TYR A 205 -8.62 41.07 90.21
C TYR A 205 -8.90 42.34 91.00
N ARG A 206 -9.84 42.28 91.96
CA ARG A 206 -10.02 43.35 92.93
C ARG A 206 -10.09 42.81 94.34
N GLU A 207 -9.41 43.50 95.25
CA GLU A 207 -9.38 43.16 96.66
C GLU A 207 -9.88 44.33 97.49
N LYS A 208 -10.74 44.03 98.46
CA LYS A 208 -11.30 45.03 99.38
C LYS A 208 -10.83 44.79 100.81
N ASP A 209 -10.66 45.86 101.56
CA ASP A 209 -10.44 45.78 102.99
C ASP A 209 -11.72 45.36 103.73
N LYS A 210 -11.63 45.24 105.06
CA LYS A 210 -12.78 44.86 105.91
C LYS A 210 -13.88 45.94 105.98
N GLU A 211 -13.57 47.16 105.54
CA GLU A 211 -14.50 48.30 105.52
C GLU A 211 -15.13 48.50 104.12
N GLY A 212 -14.70 47.71 103.13
CA GLY A 212 -15.23 47.70 101.78
C GLY A 212 -14.50 48.63 100.80
N ASN A 213 -13.39 49.25 101.20
CA ASN A 213 -12.57 50.08 100.32
C ASN A 213 -11.70 49.20 99.40
N GLU A 214 -11.56 49.60 98.14
CA GLU A 214 -10.69 48.92 97.18
C GLU A 214 -9.22 49.17 97.53
N VAL A 215 -8.48 48.08 97.79
CA VAL A 215 -7.07 48.14 98.21
C VAL A 215 -6.16 47.94 97.01
N ILE A 216 -6.49 46.95 96.17
CA ILE A 216 -5.72 46.58 94.98
C ILE A 216 -6.69 46.25 93.86
N SER A 217 -6.38 46.73 92.67
CA SER A 217 -7.04 46.36 91.43
C SER A 217 -5.98 46.12 90.37
N ILE A 218 -5.99 44.91 89.80
CA ILE A 218 -5.03 44.49 88.77
C ILE A 218 -5.84 43.96 87.59
N MET A 219 -5.59 44.57 86.43
CA MET A 219 -6.17 44.17 85.16
C MET A 219 -5.28 43.12 84.50
N PHE A 220 -5.88 42.04 84.01
CA PHE A 220 -5.21 40.97 83.30
C PHE A 220 -5.69 40.94 81.85
N GLU A 221 -4.73 40.90 80.93
CA GLU A 221 -4.96 40.63 79.51
C GLU A 221 -4.46 39.20 79.25
N MET A 222 -5.37 38.31 78.85
CA MET A 222 -5.07 36.91 78.61
C MET A 222 -4.73 36.72 77.14
N LYS A 223 -3.44 36.61 76.85
CA LYS A 223 -2.93 36.35 75.50
C LYS A 223 -2.42 34.92 75.41
N ASN A 224 -2.76 34.25 74.32
CA ASN A 224 -2.09 33.01 73.94
C ASN A 224 -0.81 33.33 73.17
N GLU A 225 0.16 32.41 73.17
CA GLU A 225 1.42 32.56 72.41
C GLU A 225 1.23 32.69 70.89
N GLY A 226 0.01 32.44 70.38
CA GLY A 226 -0.35 32.55 68.97
C GLY A 226 -1.16 33.79 68.58
N ASP A 227 -1.39 34.73 69.50
CA ASP A 227 -2.00 36.05 69.23
C ASP A 227 -0.93 37.13 68.94
#